data_AF-A0A2V7PDG0-F1
#
_entry.id   AF-A0A2V7PDG0-F1
#
_cell.length_a   1.000
_cell.length_b   1.000
_cell.length_c   1.000
_cell.angle_alpha   90.00
_cell.angle_beta   90.00
_cell.angle_gamma   90.00
#
_symmetry.space_group_name_H-M   'P 1'
#
loop_
_entity.id
_entity.type
_entity.pdbx_description
1 polymer ?
#
loop_
_entity_poly.entity_id
_entity_poly.type
_entity_poly.pdbx_seq_one_letter_code
_entity_poly.pdbx_strand_id
1 'polypeptide(L)'
;MPGAVWWGSDTLLPVARFAAYMAPVLWFSPDEPNLKGASGSDIRVPEPFPGEPIPDHSVLYYQLDRVLVRPGAKSRAVWRTPDGPAHSSIDLGNVAVVFVRYFAYYATEEGLGAHPHDIEPAEFRVVIVRSTWEGFEKWLPGGTRCPDPTWVMAVTRVSGQAHGLVWFWNVINVDENTQFPMHLLVEEGKHALATDKNGDGVFTKGYDVNVRINDAWGARDIIRTGLLFSGGYESWMTKTRPPQYRVLPPLPDDSPLRATLRRRTLGVKNAVYELRPLPPLTIAANDPRLAHLMADKVIANWPTEAGLNDAKGWGKALNEGAVIKSLSIAYRNDGAGGLVWSFPFFIVKHLNDPMTGGYILQRMYVRGENLRDFGWTALYTPSASRWLDSYLSVGAENLHSTDASGNIVGDWDFVFETGIKFRVNINETPAKLLHHFTDYWGLRLGIKNRGAFNINSLSYVLEFGAGSF
;
A
#
# COMPACT_ATOMS: atom_id res chain seq x y z
N MET A 1 4.05 12.29 20.26
CA MET A 1 3.51 12.16 18.90
C MET A 1 3.73 10.74 18.41
N PRO A 2 2.71 10.04 17.92
CA PRO A 2 2.83 8.75 17.25
C PRO A 2 3.91 8.75 16.17
N GLY A 3 4.65 7.65 16.07
CA GLY A 3 5.65 7.47 15.01
C GLY A 3 6.93 8.29 15.14
N ALA A 4 7.15 9.01 16.24
CA ALA A 4 8.42 9.68 16.48
C ALA A 4 9.56 8.66 16.57
N VAL A 5 10.50 8.72 15.62
CA VAL A 5 11.64 7.79 15.50
C VAL A 5 12.97 8.43 15.91
N TRP A 6 13.04 9.77 15.86
CA TRP A 6 14.22 10.53 16.30
C TRP A 6 13.85 11.96 16.66
N TRP A 7 14.62 12.56 17.57
CA TRP A 7 14.60 14.00 17.85
C TRP A 7 15.99 14.49 18.25
N GLY A 8 16.36 15.70 17.81
CA GLY A 8 17.67 16.28 18.11
C GLY A 8 17.88 17.67 17.51
N SER A 9 19.01 18.31 17.82
CA SER A 9 19.35 19.66 17.34
C SER A 9 20.02 19.67 15.97
N ASP A 10 20.53 18.52 15.50
CA ASP A 10 21.19 18.38 14.20
C ASP A 10 20.24 18.81 13.08
N THR A 11 20.59 19.88 12.37
CA THR A 11 19.78 20.38 11.25
C THR A 11 20.18 19.73 9.93
N LEU A 12 21.46 19.38 9.77
CA LEU A 12 21.97 18.66 8.61
C LEU A 12 22.29 17.22 9.01
N LEU A 13 21.58 16.25 8.42
CA LEU A 13 21.79 14.83 8.70
C LEU A 13 22.31 14.09 7.47
N PRO A 14 23.33 13.24 7.59
CA PRO A 14 23.68 12.31 6.51
C PRO A 14 22.49 11.42 6.15
N VAL A 15 22.26 11.22 4.86
CA VAL A 15 21.14 10.44 4.33
C VAL A 15 21.12 9.01 4.90
N ALA A 16 22.29 8.37 5.02
CA ALA A 16 22.42 7.05 5.64
C ALA A 16 21.94 7.02 7.10
N ARG A 17 22.34 8.02 7.90
CA ARG A 17 21.93 8.15 9.31
C ARG A 17 20.44 8.45 9.42
N PHE A 18 19.90 9.29 8.52
CA PHE A 18 18.48 9.57 8.43
C PHE A 18 17.67 8.28 8.20
N ALA A 19 18.05 7.47 7.21
CA ALA A 19 17.39 6.19 6.93
C ALA A 19 17.55 5.19 8.09
N ALA A 20 18.70 5.15 8.77
CA ALA A 20 18.94 4.21 9.85
C ALA A 20 18.02 4.40 11.07
N TYR A 21 17.54 5.62 11.36
CA TYR A 21 16.67 5.88 12.51
C TYR A 21 15.30 5.19 12.47
N MET A 22 14.81 4.86 11.28
CA MET A 22 13.49 4.27 11.09
C MET A 22 13.52 2.91 10.40
N ALA A 23 14.72 2.35 10.23
CA ALA A 23 14.91 1.10 9.50
C ALA A 23 14.14 -0.05 10.20
N PRO A 24 13.43 -0.91 9.43
CA PRO A 24 12.49 -1.87 10.00
C PRO A 24 13.17 -3.10 10.61
N VAL A 25 12.44 -3.84 11.44
CA VAL A 25 12.73 -5.25 11.73
C VAL A 25 12.07 -6.09 10.65
N LEU A 26 12.79 -7.02 10.04
CA LEU A 26 12.19 -8.03 9.18
C LEU A 26 11.88 -9.28 9.99
N TRP A 27 10.71 -9.88 9.80
CA TRP A 27 10.26 -11.03 10.56
C TRP A 27 9.73 -12.13 9.63
N PHE A 28 10.58 -13.14 9.42
CA PHE A 28 10.33 -14.20 8.46
C PHE A 28 9.39 -15.29 8.99
N SER A 29 8.63 -15.90 8.08
CA SER A 29 7.95 -17.17 8.33
C SER A 29 8.96 -18.22 8.79
N PRO A 30 8.64 -19.07 9.79
CA PRO A 30 9.51 -20.17 10.19
C PRO A 30 9.82 -21.15 9.04
N ASP A 31 8.95 -21.23 8.04
CA ASP A 31 9.08 -22.13 6.89
C ASP A 31 9.54 -21.40 5.61
N GLU A 32 10.02 -20.15 5.73
CA GLU A 32 10.59 -19.38 4.62
C GLU A 32 11.71 -20.19 3.94
N PRO A 33 11.54 -20.62 2.66
CA PRO A 33 12.51 -21.47 1.97
C PRO A 33 13.92 -20.84 1.91
N ASN A 34 14.02 -19.53 1.77
CA ASN A 34 15.30 -18.83 1.66
C ASN A 34 16.06 -18.80 2.99
N LEU A 35 15.41 -19.07 4.14
CA LEU A 35 16.12 -19.28 5.41
C LEU A 35 16.97 -20.54 5.39
N LYS A 36 16.62 -21.57 4.61
CA LYS A 36 17.33 -22.87 4.56
C LYS A 36 17.53 -23.50 5.94
N GLY A 37 16.55 -23.33 6.83
CA GLY A 37 16.59 -23.79 8.22
C GLY A 37 17.39 -22.91 9.19
N ALA A 38 17.96 -21.79 8.74
CA ALA A 38 18.67 -20.85 9.60
C ALA A 38 17.71 -20.11 10.54
N SER A 39 18.20 -19.78 11.74
CA SER A 39 17.47 -18.96 12.71
C SER A 39 18.45 -18.14 13.57
N GLY A 40 17.94 -17.15 14.30
CA GLY A 40 18.74 -16.32 15.19
C GLY A 40 19.82 -15.55 14.42
N SER A 41 21.07 -15.64 14.86
CA SER A 41 22.21 -14.96 14.25
C SER A 41 22.67 -15.57 12.93
N ASP A 42 22.15 -16.74 12.55
CA ASP A 42 22.60 -17.48 11.38
C ASP A 42 21.81 -17.13 10.12
N ILE A 43 20.77 -16.28 10.25
CA ILE A 43 19.99 -15.78 9.11
C ILE A 43 20.89 -14.92 8.22
N ARG A 44 20.81 -15.13 6.90
CA ARG A 44 21.58 -14.42 5.87
C ARG A 44 20.70 -13.76 4.79
N VAL A 45 19.38 -13.83 4.98
CA VAL A 45 18.39 -13.20 4.10
C VAL A 45 17.82 -11.94 4.77
N PRO A 46 17.49 -10.88 4.03
CA PRO A 46 17.66 -10.75 2.57
C PRO A 46 19.13 -10.72 2.15
N GLU A 47 19.41 -11.17 0.94
CA GLU A 47 20.74 -11.24 0.36
C GLU A 47 21.21 -9.90 -0.23
N PRO A 48 22.52 -9.71 -0.45
CA PRO A 48 22.99 -8.62 -1.28
C PRO A 48 22.65 -8.82 -2.77
N PHE A 49 22.53 -7.72 -3.53
CA PHE A 49 22.37 -7.80 -4.99
C PHE A 49 23.53 -8.54 -5.66
N PRO A 50 23.28 -9.25 -6.78
CA PRO A 50 24.33 -9.90 -7.55
C PRO A 50 25.41 -8.90 -7.97
N GLY A 51 26.68 -9.27 -7.79
CA GLY A 51 27.83 -8.42 -8.13
C GLY A 51 28.35 -7.55 -6.98
N GLU A 52 27.65 -7.50 -5.84
CA GLU A 52 28.18 -6.90 -4.62
C GLU A 52 28.97 -7.90 -3.76
N PRO A 53 29.84 -7.42 -2.85
CA PRO A 53 30.46 -8.27 -1.84
C PRO A 53 29.40 -8.95 -0.97
N ILE A 54 29.56 -10.27 -0.78
CA ILE A 54 28.68 -11.10 0.04
C ILE A 54 29.17 -11.04 1.50
N PRO A 55 28.42 -10.40 2.41
CA PRO A 55 28.79 -10.35 3.82
C PRO A 55 28.37 -11.61 4.58
N ASP A 56 28.83 -11.73 5.82
CA ASP A 56 28.44 -12.79 6.77
C ASP A 56 27.15 -12.46 7.56
N HIS A 57 26.32 -11.58 7.03
CA HIS A 57 25.08 -11.09 7.63
C HIS A 57 24.06 -10.73 6.53
N SER A 58 22.80 -10.53 6.89
CA SER A 58 21.76 -10.08 5.95
C SER A 58 22.02 -8.64 5.47
N VAL A 59 21.45 -8.26 4.33
CA VAL A 59 21.55 -6.90 3.77
C VAL A 59 20.15 -6.34 3.51
N LEU A 60 19.95 -5.08 3.87
CA LEU A 60 18.76 -4.32 3.50
C LEU A 60 19.18 -3.04 2.79
N TYR A 61 18.46 -2.68 1.73
CA TYR A 61 18.76 -1.49 0.95
C TYR A 61 17.84 -0.34 1.28
N TYR A 62 18.27 0.90 1.04
CA TYR A 62 17.42 2.09 1.14
C TYR A 62 17.60 3.07 -0.02
N GLN A 63 16.55 3.81 -0.32
CA GLN A 63 16.50 4.94 -1.25
C GLN A 63 15.60 6.03 -0.66
N LEU A 64 15.98 7.31 -0.78
CA LEU A 64 15.00 8.39 -0.58
C LEU A 64 14.35 8.65 -1.94
N ASP A 65 13.06 8.41 -2.11
CA ASP A 65 12.44 8.55 -3.43
C ASP A 65 12.09 10.01 -3.74
N ARG A 66 11.50 10.66 -2.74
CA ARG A 66 10.99 12.02 -2.87
C ARG A 66 11.17 12.79 -1.57
N VAL A 67 11.59 14.03 -1.72
CA VAL A 67 11.70 15.02 -0.66
C VAL A 67 10.77 16.18 -1.01
N LEU A 68 9.85 16.46 -0.10
CA LEU A 68 8.98 17.61 -0.18
C LEU A 68 9.57 18.76 0.63
N VAL A 69 9.81 19.86 -0.07
CA VAL A 69 10.44 21.06 0.48
C VAL A 69 9.37 21.94 1.12
N ARG A 70 9.68 22.48 2.30
CA ARG A 70 8.81 23.37 3.06
C ARG A 70 8.53 24.67 2.29
N PRO A 71 7.31 25.23 2.40
CA PRO A 71 7.01 26.53 1.80
C PRO A 71 7.97 27.61 2.30
N GLY A 72 8.51 28.43 1.40
CA GLY A 72 9.41 29.53 1.75
C GLY A 72 10.85 29.13 2.08
N ALA A 73 11.24 27.86 1.89
CA ALA A 73 12.64 27.45 2.01
C ALA A 73 13.52 28.24 1.03
N LYS A 74 14.59 28.85 1.55
CA LYS A 74 15.52 29.69 0.77
C LYS A 74 16.79 28.95 0.33
N SER A 75 17.01 27.75 0.88
CA SER A 75 18.17 26.90 0.65
C SER A 75 17.75 25.50 0.21
N ARG A 76 18.74 24.70 -0.23
CA ARG A 76 18.51 23.34 -0.70
C ARG A 76 18.05 22.44 0.45
N ALA A 77 17.11 21.54 0.14
CA ALA A 77 16.65 20.51 1.06
C ALA A 77 17.61 19.32 1.10
N VAL A 78 18.27 19.02 -0.02
CA VAL A 78 19.25 17.95 -0.13
C VAL A 78 20.59 18.50 -0.62
N TRP A 79 21.63 18.26 0.17
CA TRP A 79 23.02 18.61 -0.11
C TRP A 79 23.72 17.43 -0.76
N ARG A 80 23.75 17.43 -2.09
CA ARG A 80 24.32 16.35 -2.89
C ARG A 80 25.84 16.40 -2.92
N THR A 81 26.46 15.23 -2.97
CA THR A 81 27.91 15.08 -3.16
C THR A 81 28.21 14.37 -4.49
N PRO A 82 29.43 14.53 -5.04
CA PRO A 82 29.86 13.79 -6.24
C PRO A 82 29.92 12.28 -6.03
N ASP A 83 30.14 11.84 -4.79
CA ASP A 83 30.26 10.43 -4.40
C ASP A 83 28.91 9.68 -4.45
N GLY A 84 27.82 10.40 -4.74
CA GLY A 84 26.50 9.82 -4.95
C GLY A 84 25.50 10.11 -3.83
N PRO A 85 24.25 9.65 -4.01
CA PRO A 85 23.14 10.02 -3.13
C PRO A 85 23.29 9.50 -1.69
N ALA A 86 24.01 8.39 -1.49
CA ALA A 86 24.28 7.82 -0.17
C ALA A 86 25.13 8.73 0.74
N HIS A 87 26.02 9.54 0.14
CA HIS A 87 26.91 10.47 0.83
C HIS A 87 26.31 11.88 0.96
N SER A 88 25.10 12.07 0.44
CA SER A 88 24.39 13.33 0.54
C SER A 88 23.87 13.57 1.96
N SER A 89 23.48 14.81 2.25
CA SER A 89 22.87 15.19 3.53
C SER A 89 21.52 15.86 3.34
N ILE A 90 20.60 15.66 4.28
CA ILE A 90 19.28 16.26 4.31
C ILE A 90 19.24 17.42 5.32
N ASP A 91 18.73 18.56 4.88
CA ASP A 91 18.53 19.74 5.73
C ASP A 91 17.10 19.75 6.30
N LEU A 92 16.97 19.38 7.57
CA LEU A 92 15.70 19.29 8.28
C LEU A 92 14.97 20.64 8.40
N GLY A 93 15.69 21.76 8.27
CA GLY A 93 15.11 23.10 8.24
C GLY A 93 14.28 23.36 6.98
N ASN A 94 14.73 22.84 5.85
CA ASN A 94 14.10 23.06 4.54
C ASN A 94 13.14 21.93 4.16
N VAL A 95 13.29 20.75 4.76
CA VAL A 95 12.45 19.59 4.45
C VAL A 95 11.17 19.58 5.26
N ALA A 96 10.09 19.15 4.63
CA ALA A 96 8.78 18.96 5.23
C ALA A 96 8.40 17.47 5.32
N VAL A 97 8.51 16.73 4.21
CA VAL A 97 8.14 15.31 4.15
C VAL A 97 9.19 14.54 3.33
N VAL A 98 9.53 13.34 3.78
CA VAL A 98 10.46 12.45 3.08
C VAL A 98 9.81 11.09 2.86
N PHE A 99 9.99 10.56 1.66
CA PHE A 99 9.55 9.22 1.28
C PHE A 99 10.81 8.34 1.27
N VAL A 100 10.96 7.50 2.28
CA VAL A 100 12.07 6.55 2.41
C VAL A 100 11.58 5.19 1.96
N ARG A 101 12.27 4.53 1.05
CA ARG A 101 11.95 3.17 0.64
C ARG A 101 13.07 2.23 1.01
N TYR A 102 12.74 1.14 1.69
CA TYR A 102 13.64 0.03 1.96
C TYR A 102 13.38 -1.09 0.97
N PHE A 103 14.40 -1.83 0.58
CA PHE A 103 14.29 -2.95 -0.36
C PHE A 103 15.00 -4.17 0.22
N ALA A 104 14.26 -5.27 0.30
CA ALA A 104 14.81 -6.59 0.53
C ALA A 104 15.03 -7.26 -0.83
N TYR A 105 16.24 -7.74 -1.09
CA TYR A 105 16.52 -8.55 -2.28
C TYR A 105 16.58 -10.02 -1.89
N TYR A 106 15.94 -10.87 -2.70
CA TYR A 106 16.00 -12.32 -2.56
C TYR A 106 16.49 -12.92 -3.87
N ALA A 107 17.36 -13.92 -3.77
CA ALA A 107 17.92 -14.58 -4.97
C ALA A 107 16.84 -15.34 -5.76
N THR A 108 15.82 -15.85 -5.07
CA THR A 108 14.75 -16.67 -5.63
C THR A 108 13.42 -16.35 -4.98
N GLU A 109 12.37 -16.32 -5.79
CA GLU A 109 10.97 -16.33 -5.35
C GLU A 109 10.39 -17.73 -5.55
N GLU A 110 9.64 -18.22 -4.57
CA GLU A 110 9.06 -19.57 -4.56
C GLU A 110 7.52 -19.52 -4.62
N GLY A 111 6.90 -20.55 -5.20
CA GLY A 111 5.45 -20.67 -5.34
C GLY A 111 4.93 -20.35 -6.75
N LEU A 112 3.65 -19.97 -6.85
CA LEU A 112 3.00 -19.78 -8.15
C LEU A 112 3.56 -18.56 -8.89
N GLY A 113 4.26 -18.79 -10.02
CA GLY A 113 4.93 -17.71 -10.76
C GLY A 113 6.36 -17.47 -10.30
N ALA A 114 6.97 -18.43 -9.59
CA ALA A 114 8.37 -18.42 -9.17
C ALA A 114 9.33 -17.96 -10.28
N HIS A 115 10.26 -17.09 -9.92
CA HIS A 115 11.30 -16.60 -10.80
C HIS A 115 12.59 -16.30 -10.02
N PRO A 116 13.76 -16.27 -10.71
CA PRO A 116 14.97 -15.74 -10.12
C PRO A 116 14.81 -14.23 -9.89
N HIS A 117 15.45 -13.76 -8.82
CA HIS A 117 15.39 -12.39 -8.33
C HIS A 117 14.01 -11.98 -7.84
N ASP A 118 13.99 -11.43 -6.65
CA ASP A 118 12.84 -10.74 -6.10
C ASP A 118 13.31 -9.52 -5.32
N ILE A 119 12.57 -8.43 -5.42
CA ILE A 119 12.90 -7.15 -4.81
C ILE A 119 11.63 -6.61 -4.18
N GLU A 120 11.56 -6.70 -2.85
CA GLU A 120 10.35 -6.36 -2.11
C GLU A 120 10.53 -5.05 -1.32
N PRO A 121 9.80 -3.98 -1.70
CA PRO A 121 9.96 -2.68 -1.07
C PRO A 121 8.98 -2.42 0.07
N ALA A 122 9.43 -1.65 1.06
CA ALA A 122 8.59 -1.00 2.06
C ALA A 122 8.82 0.51 2.07
N GLU A 123 7.76 1.30 1.91
CA GLU A 123 7.83 2.76 1.91
C GLU A 123 7.41 3.34 3.27
N PHE A 124 8.23 4.23 3.81
CA PHE A 124 8.03 4.98 5.03
C PHE A 124 7.87 6.46 4.70
N ARG A 125 6.72 7.03 5.07
CA ARG A 125 6.45 8.46 4.92
C ARG A 125 6.75 9.21 6.21
N VAL A 126 7.76 10.06 6.16
CA VAL A 126 8.33 10.74 7.31
C VAL A 126 7.98 12.23 7.24
N VAL A 127 7.44 12.78 8.32
CA VAL A 127 7.29 14.23 8.48
C VAL A 127 8.40 14.77 9.36
N ILE A 128 8.88 15.97 9.00
CA ILE A 128 9.90 16.70 9.73
C ILE A 128 9.24 17.94 10.34
N VAL A 129 9.19 17.97 11.67
CA VAL A 129 8.58 19.05 12.43
C VAL A 129 9.53 19.56 13.49
N ARG A 130 9.39 20.84 13.86
CA ARG A 130 10.15 21.45 14.95
C ARG A 130 9.43 21.20 16.27
N SER A 131 10.16 21.02 17.38
CA SER A 131 9.58 20.81 18.71
C SER A 131 8.62 21.93 19.13
N THR A 132 8.83 23.14 18.61
CA THR A 132 7.95 24.31 18.82
C THR A 132 6.65 24.27 18.01
N TRP A 133 6.33 23.17 17.33
CA TRP A 133 5.08 23.04 16.59
C TRP A 133 3.91 22.87 17.55
N GLU A 134 2.93 23.78 17.48
CA GLU A 134 1.75 23.82 18.36
C GLU A 134 0.96 22.50 18.37
N GLY A 135 1.00 21.74 17.27
CA GLY A 135 0.34 20.43 17.20
C GLY A 135 0.81 19.43 18.26
N PHE A 136 1.98 19.63 18.88
CA PHE A 136 2.43 18.79 19.98
C PHE A 136 1.55 18.87 21.23
N GLU A 137 0.79 19.95 21.44
CA GLU A 137 -0.09 20.13 22.61
C GLU A 137 -1.10 18.98 22.75
N LYS A 138 -1.55 18.40 21.64
CA LYS A 138 -2.44 17.24 21.63
C LYS A 138 -1.87 16.04 22.41
N TRP A 139 -0.55 15.82 22.35
CA TRP A 139 0.11 14.67 22.97
C TRP A 139 0.93 15.03 24.21
N LEU A 140 1.30 16.30 24.34
CA LEU A 140 2.12 16.83 25.43
C LEU A 140 1.41 18.07 26.00
N PRO A 141 0.33 17.89 26.79
CA PRO A 141 -0.31 19.01 27.49
C PRO A 141 0.70 19.63 28.46
N GLY A 142 1.12 20.86 28.17
CA GLY A 142 2.24 21.54 28.83
C GLY A 142 3.46 21.80 27.93
N GLY A 143 3.37 21.46 26.63
CA GLY A 143 4.39 21.74 25.62
C GLY A 143 5.56 20.75 25.62
N THR A 144 6.45 20.89 24.65
CA THR A 144 7.67 20.08 24.56
C THR A 144 8.70 20.52 25.59
N ARG A 145 9.27 19.58 26.35
CA ARG A 145 10.33 19.84 27.35
C ARG A 145 11.73 19.82 26.72
N CYS A 146 11.90 20.49 25.59
CA CYS A 146 13.19 20.60 24.92
C CYS A 146 13.85 21.91 25.37
N PRO A 147 15.09 21.88 25.92
CA PRO A 147 15.77 23.11 26.37
C PRO A 147 16.01 24.06 25.20
N ASP A 148 16.30 23.51 24.02
CA ASP A 148 16.43 24.24 22.76
C ASP A 148 15.43 23.70 21.72
N PRO A 149 15.06 24.49 20.69
CA PRO A 149 14.25 24.00 19.60
C PRO A 149 14.95 22.86 18.85
N THR A 150 14.35 21.67 18.87
CA THR A 150 14.86 20.47 18.18
C THR A 150 14.01 20.12 16.98
N TRP A 151 14.58 19.32 16.08
CA TRP A 151 13.84 18.64 15.03
C TRP A 151 13.28 17.33 15.56
N VAL A 152 12.13 16.92 15.02
CA VAL A 152 11.49 15.64 15.28
C VAL A 152 11.19 14.98 13.94
N MET A 153 11.68 13.76 13.78
CA MET A 153 11.35 12.88 12.66
C MET A 153 10.22 11.95 13.10
N ALA A 154 9.08 12.01 12.42
CA ALA A 154 7.95 11.13 12.71
C ALA A 154 7.46 10.40 11.47
N VAL A 155 7.39 9.07 11.54
CA VAL A 155 6.78 8.25 10.50
C VAL A 155 5.26 8.34 10.65
N THR A 156 4.58 8.73 9.58
CA THR A 156 3.13 8.91 9.53
C THR A 156 2.41 7.78 8.82
N ARG A 157 3.12 7.05 7.96
CA ARG A 157 2.58 5.95 7.18
C ARG A 157 3.68 4.97 6.80
N VAL A 158 3.38 3.68 6.84
CA VAL A 158 4.23 2.61 6.31
C VAL A 158 3.41 1.79 5.32
N SER A 159 3.99 1.53 4.15
CA SER A 159 3.37 0.72 3.10
C SER A 159 4.32 -0.43 2.75
N GLY A 160 4.00 -1.64 3.20
CA GLY A 160 4.61 -2.86 2.69
C GLY A 160 4.03 -3.14 1.31
N GLN A 161 4.87 -3.07 0.29
CA GLN A 161 4.41 -3.32 -1.08
C GLN A 161 4.31 -4.83 -1.31
N ALA A 162 3.43 -5.22 -2.22
CA ALA A 162 3.17 -6.63 -2.53
C ALA A 162 2.90 -6.76 -4.03
N HIS A 163 3.62 -7.69 -4.67
CA HIS A 163 3.40 -8.17 -6.04
C HIS A 163 3.23 -7.05 -7.10
N GLY A 164 3.92 -5.92 -6.92
CA GLY A 164 3.90 -4.80 -7.88
C GLY A 164 2.57 -4.04 -8.04
N LEU A 165 1.53 -4.36 -7.24
CA LEU A 165 0.21 -3.78 -7.39
C LEU A 165 -0.17 -2.96 -6.15
N VAL A 166 -0.40 -1.65 -6.35
CA VAL A 166 -0.75 -0.71 -5.28
C VAL A 166 -1.95 -1.18 -4.45
N TRP A 167 -2.87 -1.92 -5.06
CA TRP A 167 -4.05 -2.47 -4.40
C TRP A 167 -3.75 -3.56 -3.37
N PHE A 168 -2.60 -4.24 -3.51
CA PHE A 168 -2.17 -5.34 -2.65
C PHE A 168 -1.25 -4.90 -1.52
N TRP A 169 -0.87 -3.62 -1.52
CA TRP A 169 -0.01 -3.07 -0.49
C TRP A 169 -0.67 -3.15 0.88
N ASN A 170 0.08 -3.66 1.84
CA ASN A 170 -0.27 -3.67 3.26
C ASN A 170 0.12 -2.33 3.86
N VAL A 171 -0.89 -1.53 4.21
CA VAL A 171 -0.65 -0.14 4.60
C VAL A 171 -1.22 0.19 5.96
N ILE A 172 -0.37 0.82 6.78
CA ILE A 172 -0.73 1.42 8.06
C ILE A 172 -0.48 2.92 8.03
N ASN A 173 -1.52 3.70 8.36
CA ASN A 173 -1.37 5.05 8.87
C ASN A 173 -1.07 4.97 10.36
N VAL A 174 0.02 5.59 10.78
CA VAL A 174 0.56 5.48 12.14
C VAL A 174 -0.37 6.14 13.16
N ASP A 175 -0.61 5.46 14.29
CA ASP A 175 -1.39 5.95 15.42
C ASP A 175 -0.70 5.66 16.76
N GLU A 176 -1.34 6.01 17.89
CA GLU A 176 -0.76 5.84 19.23
C GLU A 176 -0.34 4.41 19.59
N ASN A 177 -0.88 3.40 18.93
CA ASN A 177 -0.58 2.00 19.20
C ASN A 177 0.52 1.44 18.27
N THR A 178 0.95 2.21 17.26
CA THR A 178 2.01 1.81 16.35
C THR A 178 3.38 1.93 17.00
N GLN A 179 4.16 0.85 16.95
CA GLN A 179 5.44 0.76 17.61
C GLN A 179 6.61 0.79 16.61
N PHE A 180 7.69 1.48 17.00
CA PHE A 180 8.94 1.54 16.22
C PHE A 180 10.13 0.93 16.99
N PRO A 181 11.13 0.34 16.31
CA PRO A 181 11.22 0.15 14.85
C PRO A 181 10.07 -0.73 14.34
N MET A 182 9.53 -0.37 13.16
CA MET A 182 8.38 -1.07 12.59
C MET A 182 8.77 -2.52 12.31
N HIS A 183 7.94 -3.47 12.72
CA HIS A 183 8.11 -4.86 12.35
C HIS A 183 7.40 -5.08 11.02
N LEU A 184 8.09 -5.69 10.07
CA LEU A 184 7.55 -6.10 8.78
C LEU A 184 7.57 -7.62 8.72
N LEU A 185 6.39 -8.22 8.63
CA LEU A 185 6.22 -9.63 8.37
C LEU A 185 6.57 -9.88 6.90
N VAL A 186 7.47 -10.83 6.65
CA VAL A 186 7.85 -11.24 5.30
C VAL A 186 7.01 -12.47 4.94
N GLU A 187 6.26 -12.39 3.84
CA GLU A 187 5.48 -13.51 3.30
C GLU A 187 6.37 -14.67 2.88
N GLU A 188 5.94 -15.90 3.19
CA GLU A 188 6.66 -17.11 2.82
C GLU A 188 6.78 -17.32 1.30
N GLY A 189 8.02 -17.36 0.81
CA GLY A 189 8.40 -17.68 -0.57
C GLY A 189 8.19 -16.56 -1.58
N LYS A 190 7.12 -15.77 -1.42
CA LYS A 190 6.80 -14.60 -2.27
C LYS A 190 7.36 -13.28 -1.74
N HIS A 191 7.72 -13.24 -0.45
CA HIS A 191 8.38 -12.14 0.26
C HIS A 191 7.71 -10.76 0.28
N ALA A 192 6.47 -10.65 -0.18
CA ALA A 192 5.71 -9.42 0.02
C ALA A 192 5.66 -9.05 1.52
N LEU A 193 5.55 -7.75 1.79
CA LEU A 193 5.72 -7.22 3.14
C LEU A 193 4.39 -6.80 3.73
N ALA A 194 4.15 -7.19 4.98
CA ALA A 194 3.05 -6.70 5.79
C ALA A 194 3.56 -6.01 7.06
N THR A 195 2.89 -4.93 7.46
CA THR A 195 3.20 -4.28 8.73
C THR A 195 2.72 -5.12 9.90
N ASP A 196 3.43 -5.05 11.02
CA ASP A 196 3.04 -5.56 12.33
C ASP A 196 3.14 -4.40 13.31
N LYS A 197 1.99 -3.89 13.72
CA LYS A 197 1.82 -2.60 14.39
C LYS A 197 2.37 -2.63 15.81
N ASN A 198 2.18 -3.72 16.53
CA ASN A 198 2.61 -3.89 17.91
C ASN A 198 3.87 -4.78 18.04
N GLY A 199 4.32 -5.39 16.95
CA GLY A 199 5.53 -6.22 16.95
C GLY A 199 5.35 -7.51 17.74
N ASP A 200 4.16 -8.12 17.71
CA ASP A 200 3.87 -9.38 18.41
C ASP A 200 4.05 -10.63 17.54
N GLY A 201 4.28 -10.46 16.23
CA GLY A 201 4.49 -11.55 15.28
C GLY A 201 3.20 -12.26 14.84
N VAL A 202 2.03 -11.72 15.16
CA VAL A 202 0.71 -12.24 14.77
C VAL A 202 0.01 -11.21 13.89
N PHE A 203 -0.21 -11.54 12.62
CA PHE A 203 -0.95 -10.64 11.75
C PHE A 203 -2.44 -10.58 12.12
N THR A 204 -2.89 -9.38 12.47
CA THR A 204 -4.26 -9.04 12.84
C THR A 204 -4.85 -8.07 11.82
N LYS A 205 -5.71 -8.61 10.95
CA LYS A 205 -6.45 -7.83 9.93
C LYS A 205 -7.19 -6.65 10.58
N GLY A 206 -7.01 -5.45 10.02
CA GLY A 206 -7.67 -4.23 10.48
C GLY A 206 -6.96 -3.52 11.64
N TYR A 207 -6.05 -4.22 12.32
CA TYR A 207 -5.18 -3.64 13.33
C TYR A 207 -3.80 -3.34 12.75
N ASP A 208 -3.15 -4.34 12.14
CA ASP A 208 -1.82 -4.22 11.56
C ASP A 208 -1.78 -3.50 10.22
N VAL A 209 -2.91 -3.54 9.51
CA VAL A 209 -3.20 -2.72 8.34
C VAL A 209 -4.51 -1.99 8.59
N ASN A 210 -4.54 -0.67 8.39
CA ASN A 210 -5.73 0.16 8.60
C ASN A 210 -6.17 0.91 7.32
N VAL A 211 -5.51 0.59 6.21
CA VAL A 211 -5.87 1.04 4.87
C VAL A 211 -6.01 -0.21 4.01
N ARG A 212 -7.12 -0.32 3.26
CA ARG A 212 -7.41 -1.47 2.37
C ARG A 212 -7.40 -2.82 3.11
N ILE A 213 -8.03 -2.83 4.28
CA ILE A 213 -8.05 -3.91 5.27
C ILE A 213 -8.44 -5.29 4.71
N ASN A 214 -9.18 -5.34 3.60
CA ASN A 214 -9.88 -6.55 3.15
C ASN A 214 -8.99 -7.54 2.41
N ASP A 215 -7.82 -7.06 1.99
CA ASP A 215 -6.95 -7.74 1.03
C ASP A 215 -5.49 -7.59 1.46
N ALA A 216 -5.17 -8.14 2.64
CA ALA A 216 -3.80 -8.31 3.10
C ALA A 216 -3.11 -9.39 2.26
N TRP A 217 -2.68 -9.01 1.05
CA TRP A 217 -2.06 -9.95 0.12
C TRP A 217 -0.67 -10.35 0.58
N GLY A 218 0.18 -9.38 0.92
CA GLY A 218 1.57 -9.65 1.32
C GLY A 218 1.79 -10.21 2.72
N ALA A 219 0.84 -10.99 3.25
CA ALA A 219 0.97 -11.71 4.52
C ALA A 219 0.61 -13.20 4.37
N ARG A 220 0.31 -13.69 3.15
CA ARG A 220 -0.30 -15.00 2.92
C ARG A 220 0.78 -16.05 2.69
N ASP A 221 1.19 -16.73 3.76
CA ASP A 221 2.19 -17.80 3.71
C ASP A 221 1.76 -19.06 2.93
N ILE A 222 0.51 -19.07 2.44
CA ILE A 222 -0.06 -20.19 1.70
C ILE A 222 0.20 -20.10 0.19
N ILE A 223 0.61 -18.94 -0.35
CA ILE A 223 0.77 -18.75 -1.80
C ILE A 223 1.83 -19.69 -2.38
N ARG A 224 2.87 -20.01 -1.59
CA ARG A 224 3.89 -21.00 -1.94
C ARG A 224 3.31 -22.37 -2.31
N THR A 225 2.25 -22.81 -1.65
CA THR A 225 1.65 -24.14 -1.86
C THR A 225 0.85 -24.26 -3.16
N GLY A 226 0.84 -23.21 -4.00
CA GLY A 226 0.09 -23.19 -5.26
C GLY A 226 -1.41 -22.98 -5.08
N LEU A 227 -1.87 -22.84 -3.83
CA LEU A 227 -3.25 -22.51 -3.49
C LEU A 227 -3.51 -21.02 -3.73
N LEU A 228 -3.72 -20.66 -5.00
CA LEU A 228 -4.39 -19.40 -5.38
C LEU A 228 -5.88 -19.50 -5.02
N PHE A 229 -6.23 -19.50 -3.73
CA PHE A 229 -7.62 -19.32 -3.37
C PHE A 229 -8.00 -17.85 -3.55
N SER A 230 -8.84 -17.62 -4.57
CA SER A 230 -9.76 -16.50 -4.62
C SER A 230 -10.52 -16.44 -3.29
N GLY A 231 -10.39 -15.34 -2.55
CA GLY A 231 -11.02 -15.21 -1.25
C GLY A 231 -10.44 -14.07 -0.42
N GLY A 232 -11.16 -13.69 0.63
CA GLY A 232 -10.66 -12.73 1.62
C GLY A 232 -9.50 -13.29 2.43
N TYR A 233 -8.72 -12.37 3.00
CA TYR A 233 -7.72 -12.76 3.98
C TYR A 233 -8.41 -13.43 5.18
N GLU A 234 -7.90 -14.60 5.57
CA GLU A 234 -8.27 -15.34 6.77
C GLU A 234 -7.03 -15.54 7.66
N SER A 235 -7.20 -15.53 8.98
CA SER A 235 -6.06 -15.53 9.93
C SER A 235 -5.15 -16.77 9.82
N TRP A 236 -5.69 -17.92 9.39
CA TRP A 236 -4.90 -19.13 9.17
C TRP A 236 -3.95 -19.04 7.98
N MET A 237 -4.11 -18.03 7.11
CA MET A 237 -3.24 -17.80 5.96
C MET A 237 -1.88 -17.20 6.35
N THR A 238 -1.74 -16.67 7.57
CA THR A 238 -0.46 -16.17 8.10
C THR A 238 -0.03 -16.99 9.30
N LYS A 239 1.18 -17.51 9.25
CA LYS A 239 1.79 -18.21 10.39
C LYS A 239 2.30 -17.19 11.39
N THR A 240 2.07 -17.45 12.67
CA THR A 240 2.72 -16.69 13.76
C THR A 240 4.24 -16.71 13.58
N ARG A 241 4.90 -15.57 13.82
CA ARG A 241 6.34 -15.41 13.66
C ARG A 241 7.08 -15.62 14.98
N PRO A 242 7.92 -16.66 15.11
CA PRO A 242 8.72 -16.85 16.32
C PRO A 242 9.86 -15.82 16.43
N PRO A 243 10.19 -15.33 17.64
CA PRO A 243 11.22 -14.30 17.85
C PRO A 243 12.61 -14.58 17.25
N GLN A 244 13.00 -15.84 17.08
CA GLN A 244 14.29 -16.23 16.47
C GLN A 244 14.38 -15.92 14.98
N TYR A 245 13.27 -15.70 14.28
CA TYR A 245 13.26 -15.38 12.85
C TYR A 245 13.24 -13.87 12.55
N ARG A 246 13.56 -13.03 13.55
CA ARG A 246 13.76 -11.60 13.34
C ARG A 246 15.16 -11.28 12.86
N VAL A 247 15.25 -10.35 11.92
CA VAL A 247 16.49 -9.67 11.51
C VAL A 247 16.36 -8.20 11.86
N LEU A 248 17.28 -7.71 12.70
CA LEU A 248 17.18 -6.42 13.36
C LEU A 248 17.88 -5.30 12.58
N PRO A 249 17.40 -4.05 12.69
CA PRO A 249 18.05 -2.90 12.11
C PRO A 249 19.34 -2.48 12.83
N PRO A 250 20.35 -1.97 12.10
CA PRO A 250 21.55 -1.37 12.69
C PRO A 250 21.25 0.07 13.15
N LEU A 251 20.45 0.21 14.22
CA LEU A 251 20.07 1.52 14.73
C LEU A 251 21.31 2.35 15.15
N PRO A 252 21.37 3.66 14.80
CA PRO A 252 22.44 4.55 15.24
C PRO A 252 22.58 4.57 16.76
N ASP A 253 23.78 4.87 17.26
CA ASP A 253 24.07 4.72 18.69
C ASP A 253 23.19 5.59 19.59
N ASP A 254 22.81 6.76 19.09
CA ASP A 254 21.97 7.77 19.72
C ASP A 254 20.47 7.60 19.40
N SER A 255 20.07 6.52 18.71
CA SER A 255 18.67 6.28 18.40
C SER A 255 17.85 6.05 19.68
N PRO A 256 16.74 6.79 19.87
CA PRO A 256 15.87 6.61 21.04
C PRO A 256 15.17 5.24 21.04
N LEU A 257 15.16 4.54 19.89
CA LEU A 257 14.50 3.26 19.73
C LEU A 257 15.34 2.08 20.27
N ARG A 258 16.65 2.24 20.50
CA ARG A 258 17.55 1.14 20.90
C ARG A 258 17.11 0.45 22.19
N ALA A 259 16.77 1.22 23.22
CA ALA A 259 16.38 0.68 24.51
C ALA A 259 15.09 -0.15 24.41
N THR A 260 14.12 0.34 23.64
CA THR A 260 12.87 -0.37 23.38
C THR A 260 13.10 -1.64 22.56
N LEU A 261 13.87 -1.55 21.48
CA LEU A 261 14.23 -2.71 20.65
C LEU A 261 14.92 -3.79 21.50
N ARG A 262 15.94 -3.41 22.29
CA ARG A 262 16.66 -4.35 23.18
C ARG A 262 15.75 -5.06 24.18
N ARG A 263 14.76 -4.36 24.75
CA ARG A 263 13.78 -4.99 25.65
C ARG A 263 12.92 -6.03 24.94
N ARG A 264 12.48 -5.76 23.71
CA ARG A 264 11.64 -6.67 22.92
C ARG A 264 12.39 -7.85 22.32
N THR A 265 13.70 -7.72 22.17
CA THR A 265 14.56 -8.78 21.62
C THR A 265 15.33 -9.54 22.70
N LEU A 266 15.06 -9.26 23.98
CA LEU A 266 15.73 -9.90 25.09
C LEU A 266 15.56 -11.43 25.05
N GLY A 267 16.66 -12.15 25.28
CA GLY A 267 16.66 -13.62 25.33
C GLY A 267 16.85 -14.32 23.98
N VAL A 268 16.91 -13.57 22.87
CA VAL A 268 17.12 -14.14 21.54
C VAL A 268 18.29 -13.44 20.86
N LYS A 269 19.26 -14.21 20.38
CA LYS A 269 20.37 -13.69 19.58
C LYS A 269 19.93 -13.60 18.13
N ASN A 270 19.35 -12.47 17.75
CA ASN A 270 18.90 -12.21 16.39
C ASN A 270 20.04 -11.74 15.48
N ALA A 271 19.92 -12.01 14.17
CA ALA A 271 20.76 -11.39 13.15
C ALA A 271 20.52 -9.87 13.10
N VAL A 272 21.55 -9.13 12.72
CA VAL A 272 21.48 -7.69 12.44
C VAL A 272 21.91 -7.51 11.00
N TYR A 273 21.10 -6.82 10.19
CA TYR A 273 21.46 -6.60 8.79
C TYR A 273 22.38 -5.39 8.63
N GLU A 274 23.11 -5.35 7.52
CA GLU A 274 23.78 -4.14 7.04
C GLU A 274 22.80 -3.30 6.21
N LEU A 275 22.76 -2.00 6.46
CA LEU A 275 21.92 -1.07 5.72
C LEU A 275 22.73 -0.38 4.61
N ARG A 276 22.45 -0.70 3.34
CA ARG A 276 23.18 -0.19 2.17
C ARG A 276 22.32 0.75 1.30
N PRO A 277 22.91 1.72 0.59
CA PRO A 277 22.17 2.46 -0.43
C PRO A 277 21.76 1.53 -1.58
N LEU A 278 20.56 1.70 -2.13
CA LEU A 278 20.12 0.92 -3.30
C LEU A 278 21.11 1.11 -4.46
N PRO A 279 21.63 0.01 -5.06
CA PRO A 279 22.60 0.12 -6.14
C PRO A 279 21.95 0.73 -7.41
N PRO A 280 22.76 1.37 -8.27
CA PRO A 280 22.26 1.87 -9.55
C PRO A 280 21.84 0.70 -10.47
N LEU A 281 20.96 0.99 -11.42
CA LEU A 281 20.45 0.02 -12.41
C LEU A 281 21.57 -0.70 -13.19
N THR A 282 22.75 -0.09 -13.30
CA THR A 282 23.92 -0.68 -13.97
C THR A 282 24.39 -1.99 -13.33
N ILE A 283 24.06 -2.25 -12.07
CA ILE A 283 24.39 -3.54 -11.43
C ILE A 283 23.70 -4.72 -12.12
N ALA A 284 22.53 -4.46 -12.71
CA ALA A 284 21.74 -5.45 -13.42
C ALA A 284 22.03 -5.49 -14.93
N ALA A 285 23.07 -4.78 -15.43
CA ALA A 285 23.29 -4.62 -16.87
C ALA A 285 23.43 -5.94 -17.64
N ASN A 286 23.90 -7.00 -16.99
CA ASN A 286 24.08 -8.33 -17.58
C ASN A 286 22.91 -9.29 -17.29
N ASP A 287 21.90 -8.85 -16.53
CA ASP A 287 20.72 -9.64 -16.18
C ASP A 287 19.44 -8.88 -16.55
N PRO A 288 18.85 -9.19 -17.72
CA PRO A 288 17.63 -8.51 -18.19
C PRO A 288 16.43 -8.63 -17.24
N ARG A 289 16.34 -9.72 -16.45
CA ARG A 289 15.23 -9.93 -15.51
C ARG A 289 15.40 -9.03 -14.30
N LEU A 290 16.60 -9.02 -13.71
CA LEU A 290 16.90 -8.11 -12.62
C LEU A 290 16.77 -6.63 -13.07
N ALA A 291 17.21 -6.31 -14.29
CA ALA A 291 17.09 -4.96 -14.83
C ALA A 291 15.63 -4.53 -14.97
N HIS A 292 14.75 -5.44 -15.41
CA HIS A 292 13.31 -5.20 -15.47
C HIS A 292 12.72 -4.96 -14.08
N LEU A 293 13.06 -5.78 -13.09
CA LEU A 293 12.60 -5.65 -11.70
C LEU A 293 13.13 -4.39 -11.00
N MET A 294 14.28 -3.86 -11.42
CA MET A 294 14.85 -2.64 -10.84
C MET A 294 14.34 -1.37 -11.54
N ALA A 295 13.90 -1.45 -12.80
CA ALA A 295 13.58 -0.28 -13.62
C ALA A 295 12.42 0.57 -13.06
N ASP A 296 11.46 -0.05 -12.37
CA ASP A 296 10.32 0.61 -11.72
C ASP A 296 10.65 1.09 -10.29
N LYS A 297 11.77 0.65 -9.71
CA LYS A 297 12.14 0.88 -8.31
C LYS A 297 13.28 1.89 -8.14
N VAL A 298 14.27 1.88 -9.03
CA VAL A 298 15.47 2.72 -8.94
C VAL A 298 15.17 4.13 -9.45
N ILE A 299 15.53 5.14 -8.65
CA ILE A 299 15.48 6.54 -9.06
C ILE A 299 16.90 7.02 -9.30
N ALA A 300 17.20 7.41 -10.53
CA ALA A 300 18.51 7.97 -10.88
C ALA A 300 18.79 9.23 -10.06
N ASN A 301 19.95 9.29 -9.41
CA ASN A 301 20.37 10.41 -8.56
C ASN A 301 19.30 10.81 -7.53
N TRP A 302 18.69 9.84 -6.88
CA TRP A 302 17.67 10.06 -5.85
C TRP A 302 18.14 11.00 -4.72
N PRO A 303 17.24 11.67 -3.98
CA PRO A 303 15.79 11.75 -4.17
C PRO A 303 15.36 12.72 -5.27
N THR A 304 14.09 12.67 -5.68
CA THR A 304 13.46 13.80 -6.40
C THR A 304 13.01 14.87 -5.40
N GLU A 305 13.11 16.16 -5.76
CA GLU A 305 12.71 17.28 -4.90
C GLU A 305 11.49 18.00 -5.47
N ALA A 306 10.48 18.27 -4.64
CA ALA A 306 9.30 19.03 -5.03
C ALA A 306 8.86 19.99 -3.92
N GLY A 307 8.45 21.21 -4.28
CA GLY A 307 7.97 22.21 -3.32
C GLY A 307 6.55 21.94 -2.84
N LEU A 308 6.29 22.21 -1.56
CA LEU A 308 4.94 22.35 -1.04
C LEU A 308 4.46 23.79 -1.26
N ASN A 309 3.36 23.94 -1.99
CA ASN A 309 2.83 25.25 -2.35
C ASN A 309 1.98 25.87 -1.22
N ASP A 310 1.21 25.06 -0.47
CA ASP A 310 0.25 25.51 0.55
C ASP A 310 -0.18 24.39 1.52
N ALA A 311 -1.10 24.70 2.44
CA ALA A 311 -1.70 23.74 3.38
C ALA A 311 -2.48 22.60 2.69
N LYS A 312 -3.06 22.85 1.49
CA LYS A 312 -3.68 21.79 0.68
C LYS A 312 -2.61 20.82 0.15
N GLY A 313 -1.42 21.33 -0.19
CA GLY A 313 -0.24 20.55 -0.52
C GLY A 313 0.17 19.59 0.58
N TRP A 314 0.12 20.02 1.85
CA TRP A 314 0.35 19.15 3.01
C TRP A 314 -0.68 18.03 3.12
N GLY A 315 -1.98 18.38 3.05
CA GLY A 315 -3.06 17.38 3.08
C GLY A 315 -2.95 16.37 1.94
N LYS A 316 -2.58 16.83 0.73
CA LYS A 316 -2.34 15.96 -0.42
C LYS A 316 -1.13 15.06 -0.19
N ALA A 317 0.00 15.59 0.28
CA ALA A 317 1.22 14.84 0.53
C ALA A 317 1.03 13.73 1.58
N LEU A 318 0.28 14.02 2.65
CA LEU A 318 0.00 13.05 3.71
C LEU A 318 -1.01 11.98 3.27
N ASN A 319 -1.95 12.31 2.39
CA ASN A 319 -2.97 11.38 1.88
C ASN A 319 -2.63 10.75 0.52
N GLU A 320 -1.47 11.06 -0.05
CA GLU A 320 -1.03 10.49 -1.33
C GLU A 320 -0.92 8.97 -1.22
N GLY A 321 -1.43 8.25 -2.22
CA GLY A 321 -1.52 6.78 -2.19
C GLY A 321 -2.60 6.22 -1.26
N ALA A 322 -3.34 7.03 -0.48
CA ALA A 322 -4.51 6.59 0.28
C ALA A 322 -5.79 6.58 -0.58
N VAL A 323 -5.92 7.53 -1.52
CA VAL A 323 -7.08 7.67 -2.41
C VAL A 323 -6.75 7.03 -3.75
N ILE A 324 -7.51 6.01 -4.13
CA ILE A 324 -7.47 5.48 -5.49
C ILE A 324 -8.54 6.21 -6.29
N LYS A 325 -8.19 6.67 -7.49
CA LYS A 325 -9.18 7.16 -8.46
C LYS A 325 -10.20 6.04 -8.67
N SER A 326 -11.39 6.25 -8.14
CA SER A 326 -12.39 5.22 -7.87
C SER A 326 -13.59 5.32 -8.81
N LEU A 327 -13.40 6.01 -9.93
CA LEU A 327 -14.38 6.08 -11.00
C LEU A 327 -14.22 4.84 -11.89
N SER A 328 -15.27 4.03 -11.95
CA SER A 328 -15.44 2.97 -12.93
C SER A 328 -16.44 3.41 -13.99
N ILE A 329 -16.19 3.06 -15.25
CA ILE A 329 -17.13 3.23 -16.36
C ILE A 329 -17.20 1.92 -17.12
N ALA A 330 -18.39 1.40 -17.35
CA ALA A 330 -18.61 0.17 -18.09
C ALA A 330 -19.82 0.26 -19.02
N TYR A 331 -19.82 -0.61 -20.02
CA TYR A 331 -21.02 -0.93 -20.77
C TYR A 331 -21.82 -1.96 -19.96
N ARG A 332 -23.14 -1.77 -19.87
CA ARG A 332 -24.08 -2.66 -19.19
C ARG A 332 -25.12 -3.15 -20.20
N ASN A 333 -25.49 -4.42 -20.10
CA ASN A 333 -26.65 -4.98 -20.76
C ASN A 333 -27.41 -5.86 -19.77
N ASP A 334 -28.67 -5.52 -19.52
CA ASP A 334 -29.58 -6.30 -18.69
C ASP A 334 -30.96 -6.52 -19.34
N GLY A 335 -30.95 -6.65 -20.68
CA GLY A 335 -32.13 -6.63 -21.56
C GLY A 335 -32.20 -5.37 -22.41
N ALA A 336 -31.52 -4.30 -21.99
CA ALA A 336 -31.29 -3.09 -22.76
C ALA A 336 -29.82 -2.64 -22.58
N GLY A 337 -29.19 -2.21 -23.68
CA GLY A 337 -27.83 -1.70 -23.67
C GLY A 337 -27.74 -0.31 -23.05
N GLY A 338 -26.64 -0.05 -22.34
CA GLY A 338 -26.45 1.20 -21.61
C GLY A 338 -25.04 1.40 -21.09
N LEU A 339 -24.83 2.53 -20.42
CA LEU A 339 -23.58 2.86 -19.75
C LEU A 339 -23.80 2.93 -18.25
N VAL A 340 -22.84 2.42 -17.49
CA VAL A 340 -22.83 2.42 -16.03
C VAL A 340 -21.55 3.06 -15.53
N TRP A 341 -21.65 3.79 -14.42
CA TRP A 341 -20.50 4.35 -13.71
C TRP A 341 -20.65 4.13 -12.22
N SER A 342 -19.53 3.82 -11.58
CA SER A 342 -19.45 3.65 -10.13
C SER A 342 -18.41 4.59 -9.55
N PHE A 343 -18.71 5.23 -8.43
CA PHE A 343 -17.84 6.19 -7.77
C PHE A 343 -18.06 6.19 -6.25
N PRO A 344 -17.13 6.77 -5.45
CA PRO A 344 -17.24 6.76 -3.99
C PRO A 344 -18.56 7.35 -3.48
N PHE A 345 -19.09 6.77 -2.39
CA PHE A 345 -20.37 7.18 -1.83
C PHE A 345 -20.40 8.67 -1.40
N PHE A 346 -19.30 9.15 -0.83
CA PHE A 346 -19.09 10.57 -0.53
C PHE A 346 -18.23 11.23 -1.61
N ILE A 347 -18.45 12.53 -1.87
CA ILE A 347 -17.66 13.35 -2.80
C ILE A 347 -16.20 13.36 -2.34
N VAL A 348 -15.40 12.37 -2.74
CA VAL A 348 -13.98 12.04 -2.40
C VAL A 348 -13.70 10.93 -1.36
N LYS A 349 -14.69 10.23 -0.80
CA LYS A 349 -14.41 9.13 0.19
C LYS A 349 -15.37 7.95 0.06
N HIS A 350 -14.84 6.74 0.18
CA HIS A 350 -15.64 5.52 0.25
C HIS A 350 -16.35 5.40 1.61
N LEU A 351 -17.57 4.87 1.63
CA LEU A 351 -18.15 4.33 2.85
C LEU A 351 -17.58 2.92 3.01
N ASN A 352 -16.61 2.78 3.90
CA ASN A 352 -16.06 1.48 4.27
C ASN A 352 -17.02 0.83 5.25
N ASP A 353 -17.33 -0.45 5.04
CA ASP A 353 -17.96 -1.29 6.07
C ASP A 353 -16.82 -1.89 6.93
N PRO A 354 -16.60 -1.41 8.16
CA PRO A 354 -15.54 -1.90 9.03
C PRO A 354 -15.82 -3.30 9.59
N MET A 355 -17.07 -3.79 9.58
CA MET A 355 -17.43 -5.09 10.14
C MET A 355 -17.23 -6.23 9.14
N THR A 356 -17.67 -6.05 7.89
CA THR A 356 -17.48 -7.07 6.85
C THR A 356 -16.22 -6.85 6.01
N GLY A 357 -15.63 -5.65 6.12
CA GLY A 357 -14.53 -5.27 5.26
C GLY A 357 -15.00 -5.23 3.83
N GLY A 358 -15.85 -4.26 3.48
CA GLY A 358 -16.34 -4.03 2.11
C GLY A 358 -16.44 -2.55 1.76
N TYR A 359 -16.70 -2.25 0.49
CA TYR A 359 -16.88 -0.90 -0.02
C TYR A 359 -18.32 -0.70 -0.48
N ILE A 360 -18.94 0.39 -0.02
CA ILE A 360 -20.22 0.87 -0.56
C ILE A 360 -19.92 2.03 -1.52
N LEU A 361 -20.42 1.91 -2.75
CA LEU A 361 -20.22 2.84 -3.86
C LEU A 361 -21.56 3.35 -4.38
N GLN A 362 -21.58 4.58 -4.92
CA GLN A 362 -22.66 4.97 -5.82
C GLN A 362 -22.48 4.23 -7.13
N ARG A 363 -23.56 3.67 -7.66
CA ARG A 363 -23.60 3.12 -9.01
C ARG A 363 -24.82 3.67 -9.74
N MET A 364 -24.56 4.37 -10.83
CA MET A 364 -25.57 4.96 -11.68
C MET A 364 -25.45 4.39 -13.08
N TYR A 365 -26.56 4.18 -13.76
CA TYR A 365 -26.55 3.76 -15.15
C TYR A 365 -27.68 4.41 -15.94
N VAL A 366 -27.44 4.56 -17.23
CA VAL A 366 -28.44 4.94 -18.23
C VAL A 366 -28.53 3.86 -19.28
N ARG A 367 -29.74 3.51 -19.71
CA ARG A 367 -29.97 2.42 -20.67
C ARG A 367 -31.16 2.68 -21.58
N GLY A 368 -31.40 1.75 -22.49
CA GLY A 368 -32.57 1.77 -23.36
C GLY A 368 -32.42 2.71 -24.53
N GLU A 369 -33.53 2.91 -25.25
CA GLU A 369 -33.54 3.76 -26.44
C GLU A 369 -33.18 5.20 -26.07
N ASN A 370 -32.21 5.78 -26.78
CA ASN A 370 -31.68 7.12 -26.51
C ASN A 370 -31.16 7.32 -25.07
N LEU A 371 -30.81 6.25 -24.35
CA LEU A 371 -30.30 6.29 -22.96
C LEU A 371 -31.25 7.01 -21.98
N ARG A 372 -32.56 6.87 -22.19
CA ARG A 372 -33.58 7.57 -21.41
C ARG A 372 -33.83 6.96 -20.03
N ASP A 373 -33.66 5.66 -19.89
CA ASP A 373 -33.87 4.98 -18.62
C ASP A 373 -32.72 5.26 -17.68
N PHE A 374 -33.02 5.46 -16.40
CA PHE A 374 -32.02 5.80 -15.38
C PHE A 374 -32.13 4.86 -14.19
N GLY A 375 -31.00 4.35 -13.71
CA GLY A 375 -30.92 3.59 -12.48
C GLY A 375 -29.89 4.15 -11.53
N TRP A 376 -30.23 4.17 -10.25
CA TRP A 376 -29.29 4.44 -9.16
C TRP A 376 -29.32 3.29 -8.16
N THR A 377 -28.15 2.85 -7.74
CA THR A 377 -27.99 1.78 -6.77
C THR A 377 -26.82 2.05 -5.83
N ALA A 378 -26.97 1.69 -4.56
CA ALA A 378 -25.86 1.48 -3.65
C ALA A 378 -25.25 0.12 -3.97
N LEU A 379 -24.00 0.10 -4.44
CA LEU A 379 -23.24 -1.11 -4.75
C LEU A 379 -22.34 -1.44 -3.55
N TYR A 380 -22.56 -2.60 -2.96
CA TYR A 380 -21.64 -3.23 -2.01
C TYR A 380 -20.73 -4.22 -2.74
N THR A 381 -19.43 -4.12 -2.48
CA THR A 381 -18.47 -5.14 -2.89
C THR A 381 -17.42 -5.41 -1.80
N PRO A 382 -17.12 -6.68 -1.47
CA PRO A 382 -16.22 -7.00 -0.35
C PRO A 382 -14.78 -6.53 -0.58
N SER A 383 -14.28 -6.60 -1.80
CA SER A 383 -12.90 -6.23 -2.11
C SER A 383 -12.82 -5.21 -3.24
N ALA A 384 -11.84 -4.31 -3.18
CA ALA A 384 -11.50 -3.48 -4.33
C ALA A 384 -10.28 -4.00 -5.09
N SER A 385 -9.74 -5.18 -4.76
CA SER A 385 -8.49 -5.70 -5.33
C SER A 385 -8.56 -7.15 -5.82
N ARG A 386 -9.54 -7.95 -5.35
CA ARG A 386 -9.69 -9.34 -5.76
C ARG A 386 -10.03 -9.46 -7.24
N TRP A 387 -9.40 -10.43 -7.89
CA TRP A 387 -9.66 -10.77 -9.29
C TRP A 387 -11.03 -11.42 -9.49
N LEU A 388 -11.61 -12.04 -8.45
CA LEU A 388 -12.98 -12.57 -8.43
C LEU A 388 -13.61 -12.26 -7.07
N ASP A 389 -14.82 -11.72 -7.07
CA ASP A 389 -15.60 -11.49 -5.85
C ASP A 389 -17.11 -11.49 -6.13
N SER A 390 -17.90 -11.59 -5.07
CA SER A 390 -19.32 -11.32 -5.13
C SER A 390 -19.61 -9.81 -5.06
N TYR A 391 -20.81 -9.41 -5.47
CA TYR A 391 -21.32 -8.08 -5.21
C TYR A 391 -22.82 -8.11 -4.95
N LEU A 392 -23.29 -7.08 -4.24
CA LEU A 392 -24.69 -6.85 -3.93
C LEU A 392 -25.03 -5.40 -4.26
N SER A 393 -26.19 -5.15 -4.83
CA SER A 393 -26.60 -3.81 -5.21
C SER A 393 -28.09 -3.60 -5.00
N VAL A 394 -28.46 -2.48 -4.38
CA VAL A 394 -29.86 -2.15 -4.08
C VAL A 394 -30.13 -0.69 -4.41
N GLY A 395 -31.32 -0.39 -4.94
CA GLY A 395 -31.66 1.00 -5.26
C GLY A 395 -32.97 1.12 -6.01
N ALA A 396 -33.02 2.07 -6.94
CA ALA A 396 -34.20 2.39 -7.72
C ALA A 396 -33.88 2.62 -9.20
N GLU A 397 -34.81 2.25 -10.07
CA GLU A 397 -34.74 2.43 -11.51
C GLU A 397 -35.99 3.15 -12.02
N ASN A 398 -35.81 4.13 -12.89
CA ASN A 398 -36.86 4.85 -13.59
C ASN A 398 -36.89 4.41 -15.06
N LEU A 399 -37.97 3.75 -15.46
CA LEU A 399 -38.18 3.31 -16.83
C LEU A 399 -39.16 4.20 -17.55
N HIS A 400 -38.76 4.67 -18.72
CA HIS A 400 -39.58 5.54 -19.53
C HIS A 400 -40.35 4.71 -20.56
N SER A 401 -41.66 4.94 -20.62
CA SER A 401 -42.54 4.39 -21.63
C SER A 401 -43.29 5.53 -22.32
N THR A 402 -43.72 5.29 -23.56
CA THR A 402 -44.58 6.24 -24.28
C THR A 402 -46.03 5.86 -24.00
N ASP A 403 -46.80 6.79 -23.43
CA ASP A 403 -48.23 6.58 -23.21
C ASP A 403 -49.02 6.59 -24.53
N ALA A 404 -50.32 6.27 -24.46
CA ALA A 404 -51.20 6.27 -25.63
C ALA A 404 -51.36 7.66 -26.31
N SER A 405 -50.93 8.73 -25.64
CA SER A 405 -50.97 10.12 -26.15
C SER A 405 -49.62 10.57 -26.72
N GLY A 406 -48.60 9.71 -26.73
CA GLY A 406 -47.26 10.04 -27.20
C GLY A 406 -46.38 10.75 -26.16
N ASN A 407 -46.84 10.90 -24.91
CA ASN A 407 -46.02 11.49 -23.84
C ASN A 407 -45.08 10.44 -23.26
N ILE A 408 -43.90 10.88 -22.86
CA ILE A 408 -42.93 10.03 -22.16
C ILE A 408 -43.29 10.07 -20.66
N VAL A 409 -43.60 8.91 -20.09
CA VAL A 409 -43.91 8.73 -18.65
C VAL A 409 -42.86 7.84 -18.02
N GLY A 410 -42.34 8.22 -16.86
CA GLY A 410 -41.36 7.46 -16.09
C GLY A 410 -42.01 6.72 -14.91
N ASP A 411 -41.63 5.47 -14.71
CA ASP A 411 -42.07 4.63 -13.58
C ASP A 411 -40.87 4.19 -12.73
N TRP A 412 -40.95 4.44 -11.42
CA TRP A 412 -39.87 4.17 -10.47
C TRP A 412 -40.11 2.86 -9.74
N ASP A 413 -39.17 1.93 -9.86
CA ASP A 413 -39.21 0.66 -9.16
C ASP A 413 -37.97 0.42 -8.30
N PHE A 414 -38.18 -0.26 -7.17
CA PHE A 414 -37.08 -0.81 -6.39
C PHE A 414 -36.34 -1.88 -7.21
N VAL A 415 -35.01 -1.88 -7.13
CA VAL A 415 -34.16 -2.89 -7.77
C VAL A 415 -33.20 -3.52 -6.78
N PHE A 416 -33.00 -4.82 -6.96
CA PHE A 416 -32.01 -5.62 -6.28
C PHE A 416 -31.19 -6.38 -7.31
N GLU A 417 -29.87 -6.37 -7.18
CA GLU A 417 -28.96 -7.08 -8.05
C GLU A 417 -27.86 -7.75 -7.24
N THR A 418 -27.51 -8.97 -7.61
CA THR A 418 -26.41 -9.71 -6.99
C THR A 418 -25.68 -10.52 -8.06
N GLY A 419 -24.40 -10.77 -7.84
CA GLY A 419 -23.63 -11.53 -8.81
C GLY A 419 -22.17 -11.69 -8.46
N ILE A 420 -21.39 -12.01 -9.48
CA ILE A 420 -19.95 -12.13 -9.43
C ILE A 420 -19.30 -11.07 -10.31
N LYS A 421 -18.16 -10.57 -9.88
CA LYS A 421 -17.30 -9.70 -10.67
C LYS A 421 -15.95 -10.37 -10.88
N PHE A 422 -15.41 -10.19 -12.07
CA PHE A 422 -14.06 -10.52 -12.44
C PHE A 422 -13.29 -9.23 -12.72
N ARG A 423 -12.04 -9.18 -12.30
CA ARG A 423 -11.12 -8.09 -12.61
C ARG A 423 -9.78 -8.65 -13.04
N VAL A 424 -9.25 -8.08 -14.11
CA VAL A 424 -7.93 -8.38 -14.64
C VAL A 424 -7.11 -7.10 -14.71
N ASN A 425 -5.86 -7.20 -14.27
CA ASN A 425 -4.86 -6.19 -14.59
C ASN A 425 -4.47 -6.40 -16.05
N ILE A 426 -4.63 -5.37 -16.87
CA ILE A 426 -4.28 -5.44 -18.28
C ILE A 426 -2.84 -4.98 -18.54
N ASN A 427 -2.11 -4.46 -17.54
CA ASN A 427 -0.71 -3.97 -17.66
C ASN A 427 0.24 -4.99 -18.29
N GLU A 428 0.01 -6.28 -18.04
CA GLU A 428 0.82 -7.38 -18.58
C GLU A 428 0.23 -8.00 -19.86
N THR A 429 -0.81 -7.39 -20.44
CA THR A 429 -1.49 -7.92 -21.62
C THR A 429 -1.11 -7.13 -22.88
N PRO A 430 -1.14 -7.74 -24.08
CA PRO A 430 -0.81 -7.05 -25.32
C PRO A 430 -1.82 -5.96 -25.75
N ALA A 431 -2.87 -5.70 -24.96
CA ALA A 431 -3.96 -4.77 -25.26
C ALA A 431 -3.58 -3.30 -24.99
N LYS A 432 -2.57 -2.80 -25.72
CA LYS A 432 -1.94 -1.49 -25.46
C LYS A 432 -2.89 -0.29 -25.45
N LEU A 433 -3.95 -0.35 -26.24
CA LEU A 433 -4.96 0.72 -26.37
C LEU A 433 -5.81 0.88 -25.10
N LEU A 434 -6.01 -0.20 -24.34
CA LEU A 434 -6.87 -0.18 -23.15
C LEU A 434 -6.16 0.45 -21.93
N HIS A 435 -4.82 0.46 -21.88
CA HIS A 435 -4.06 1.11 -20.80
C HIS A 435 -4.24 2.64 -20.80
N HIS A 436 -4.57 3.26 -21.92
CA HIS A 436 -4.77 4.71 -21.97
C HIS A 436 -5.93 5.19 -21.09
N PHE A 437 -6.87 4.29 -20.77
CA PHE A 437 -8.02 4.59 -19.94
C PHE A 437 -7.82 4.16 -18.48
N THR A 438 -7.33 2.93 -18.27
CA THR A 438 -7.01 2.40 -16.94
C THR A 438 -6.24 1.08 -17.05
N ASP A 439 -5.41 0.82 -16.05
CA ASP A 439 -4.70 -0.45 -15.84
C ASP A 439 -5.61 -1.66 -15.56
N TYR A 440 -6.90 -1.43 -15.23
CA TYR A 440 -7.81 -2.50 -14.81
C TYR A 440 -9.11 -2.54 -15.59
N TRP A 441 -9.45 -3.72 -16.07
CA TRP A 441 -10.71 -4.02 -16.73
C TRP A 441 -11.42 -5.15 -16.00
N GLY A 442 -12.74 -5.17 -16.07
CA GLY A 442 -13.50 -6.22 -15.43
C GLY A 442 -14.83 -6.52 -16.09
N LEU A 443 -15.38 -7.65 -15.67
CA LEU A 443 -16.63 -8.22 -16.11
C LEU A 443 -17.53 -8.41 -14.87
N ARG A 444 -18.76 -7.91 -14.86
CA ARG A 444 -19.77 -8.31 -13.87
C ARG A 444 -20.83 -9.17 -14.53
N LEU A 445 -21.14 -10.28 -13.88
CA LEU A 445 -22.21 -11.20 -14.24
C LEU A 445 -23.16 -11.27 -13.05
N GLY A 446 -24.43 -10.98 -13.26
CA GLY A 446 -25.39 -10.97 -12.16
C GLY A 446 -26.81 -11.28 -12.56
N ILE A 447 -27.63 -11.33 -11.53
CA ILE A 447 -29.08 -11.46 -11.63
C ILE A 447 -29.67 -10.23 -10.96
N LYS A 448 -30.58 -9.57 -11.67
CA LYS A 448 -31.32 -8.42 -11.20
C LYS A 448 -32.79 -8.76 -11.09
N ASN A 449 -33.42 -8.31 -10.03
CA ASN A 449 -34.86 -8.32 -9.86
C ASN A 449 -35.36 -6.87 -9.69
N ARG A 450 -36.47 -6.57 -10.35
CA ARG A 450 -37.19 -5.31 -10.20
C ARG A 450 -38.52 -5.57 -9.45
N GLY A 451 -38.78 -4.74 -8.45
CA GLY A 451 -39.86 -4.92 -7.45
C GLY A 451 -39.37 -5.56 -6.15
N ALA A 452 -39.89 -5.08 -5.01
CA ALA A 452 -39.44 -5.51 -3.67
C ALA A 452 -40.06 -6.85 -3.20
N PHE A 453 -41.31 -7.14 -3.56
CA PHE A 453 -42.06 -8.29 -3.03
C PHE A 453 -42.56 -9.27 -4.10
N ASN A 454 -42.39 -8.95 -5.39
CA ASN A 454 -42.86 -9.78 -6.50
C ASN A 454 -41.66 -10.08 -7.43
N ILE A 455 -41.22 -11.35 -7.46
CA ILE A 455 -40.10 -11.80 -8.31
C ILE A 455 -40.61 -12.10 -9.73
N ASN A 456 -41.18 -11.08 -10.39
CA ASN A 456 -41.80 -11.26 -11.71
C ASN A 456 -40.97 -10.67 -12.86
N SER A 457 -39.84 -10.03 -12.56
CA SER A 457 -39.01 -9.36 -13.56
C SER A 457 -37.52 -9.60 -13.31
N LEU A 458 -37.13 -10.87 -13.45
CA LEU A 458 -35.76 -11.31 -13.29
C LEU A 458 -35.01 -11.13 -14.62
N SER A 459 -33.87 -10.44 -14.60
CA SER A 459 -33.00 -10.27 -15.75
C SER A 459 -31.56 -10.63 -15.43
N TYR A 460 -30.81 -11.03 -16.47
CA TYR A 460 -29.38 -11.26 -16.36
C TYR A 460 -28.63 -9.97 -16.66
N VAL A 461 -27.63 -9.67 -15.85
CA VAL A 461 -26.80 -8.48 -15.99
C VAL A 461 -25.43 -8.90 -16.50
N LEU A 462 -25.01 -8.28 -17.60
CA LEU A 462 -23.66 -8.37 -18.14
C LEU A 462 -23.05 -6.96 -18.18
N GLU A 463 -21.95 -6.75 -17.49
CA GLU A 463 -21.22 -5.48 -17.54
C GLU A 463 -19.75 -5.70 -17.87
N PHE A 464 -19.20 -4.87 -18.76
CA PHE A 464 -17.79 -4.91 -19.10
C PHE A 464 -17.22 -3.50 -19.19
N GLY A 465 -16.10 -3.24 -18.50
CA GLY A 465 -15.44 -1.95 -18.62
C GLY A 465 -14.31 -1.64 -17.67
N ALA A 466 -13.91 -0.37 -17.73
CA ALA A 466 -12.79 0.25 -17.05
C ALA A 466 -13.05 0.41 -15.55
N GLY A 467 -12.08 -0.02 -14.73
CA GLY A 467 -12.10 0.17 -13.28
C GLY A 467 -13.21 -0.60 -12.56
N SER A 468 -13.84 -1.58 -13.20
CA SER A 468 -15.01 -2.34 -12.70
C SER A 468 -14.84 -2.74 -11.23
N PHE A 469 -15.41 -1.90 -10.36
CA PHE A 469 -15.26 -2.03 -8.92
C PHE A 469 -15.95 -3.23 -8.35
#